data_AF-A0A3R6ZIK3-F1
#
_entry.id   AF-A0A3R6ZIK3-F1
#
_cell.length_a   1.000
_cell.length_b   1.000
_cell.length_c   1.000
_cell.angle_alpha   90.00
_cell.angle_beta   90.00
_cell.angle_gamma   90.00
#
_symmetry.space_group_name_H-M   'P 1'
#
loop_
_entity.id
_entity.type
_entity.pdbx_description
1 polymer ?
#
loop_
_entity_poly.entity_id
_entity_poly.type
_entity_poly.pdbx_seq_one_letter_code
_entity_poly.pdbx_strand_id
1 'polypeptide(L)'
;MAQSVLFYSAMGPVVLVENESTTEITKATMGLLLQLMGHKVEFASQFTCVTVDDAKFDVGTENYVFPSMDTRLAFTKYPFQFTPLCMHMLEDVSQLPVLFESNDTYQIMVYTIFGAFFTPANVLALTYNPILAKLWRVICRRRLDPRYLLLSVKLSTCVSALTGLDKAQIKHWIEASHNHSHEIRDAILVVSNTSTTCRPCVVLERSGLVDAIDASDLRSLARVPSPGAIQTVQSTLTHLQFLDDVPVEGEVDGVPQYLPLDLPDTQLFSFLCHLVVPGTSFSLRGSAVVAMLCVSSNHSILSDRATSFLERIRGTWLPLELATDFAEILALEYIKLLHRNRHVMTANERTVYDRLYTMHRMRLASTKAIPVIVGEIPNKAKLRPDVKAKCRSCNYDTSVSLMVTHDTCAICVEYDAAEARSIQRKHVTPPTQSYVVECSACQCLYAVVQPHLLNIAPKCFYCRLWVKPRPVAPTVKCVQCLNQYPDPV
;
A
#
# COMPACT_ATOMS: atom_id res chain seq x y z
N MET A 1 -13.14 -47.98 19.74
CA MET A 1 -12.60 -47.83 18.37
C MET A 1 -12.46 -49.17 17.64
N ALA A 2 -11.70 -50.15 18.14
CA ALA A 2 -11.49 -51.44 17.45
C ALA A 2 -12.78 -52.22 17.11
N GLN A 3 -13.74 -52.35 18.04
CA GLN A 3 -15.02 -53.03 17.79
C GLN A 3 -15.87 -52.35 16.69
N SER A 4 -15.83 -51.03 16.61
CA SER A 4 -16.58 -50.25 15.61
C SER A 4 -16.00 -50.48 14.21
N VAL A 5 -14.67 -50.46 14.07
CA VAL A 5 -13.98 -50.72 12.79
C VAL A 5 -14.30 -52.12 12.29
N LEU A 6 -14.31 -53.11 13.18
CA LEU A 6 -14.66 -54.50 12.83
C LEU A 6 -16.08 -54.59 12.26
N PHE A 7 -17.06 -53.97 12.93
CA PHE A 7 -18.43 -53.94 12.43
C PHE A 7 -18.54 -53.27 11.05
N TYR A 8 -17.96 -52.08 10.88
CA TYR A 8 -18.05 -51.37 9.60
C TYR A 8 -17.24 -52.05 8.48
N SER A 9 -16.14 -52.72 8.82
CA SER A 9 -15.30 -53.45 7.85
C SER A 9 -16.00 -54.67 7.25
N ALA A 10 -16.96 -55.23 7.97
CA ALA A 10 -17.85 -56.28 7.46
C ALA A 10 -18.72 -55.79 6.30
N MET A 11 -19.04 -54.50 6.26
CA MET A 11 -19.88 -53.89 5.24
C MET A 11 -19.08 -53.36 4.04
N GLY A 12 -17.74 -53.39 4.10
CA GLY A 12 -16.85 -52.94 3.03
C GLY A 12 -15.59 -52.23 3.54
N PRO A 13 -14.81 -51.61 2.65
CA PRO A 13 -13.61 -50.86 3.02
C PRO A 13 -13.93 -49.69 3.97
N VAL A 14 -13.23 -49.63 5.10
CA VAL A 14 -13.43 -48.56 6.12
C VAL A 14 -12.25 -47.61 6.12
N VAL A 15 -12.54 -46.31 6.19
CA VAL A 15 -11.55 -45.26 6.39
C VAL A 15 -11.75 -44.70 7.79
N LEU A 16 -10.68 -44.75 8.58
CA LEU A 16 -10.67 -44.14 9.91
C LEU A 16 -10.50 -42.63 9.78
N VAL A 17 -11.46 -41.89 10.30
CA VAL A 17 -11.42 -40.42 10.39
C VAL A 17 -11.28 -40.08 11.87
N GLU A 18 -10.24 -39.34 12.23
CA GLU A 18 -9.95 -38.98 13.63
C GLU A 18 -10.96 -37.98 14.22
N ASN A 19 -11.71 -37.30 13.34
CA ASN A 19 -12.68 -36.29 13.71
C ASN A 19 -14.10 -36.85 13.57
N GLU A 20 -14.81 -36.93 14.70
CA GLU A 20 -16.19 -37.43 14.80
C GLU A 20 -17.24 -36.33 14.58
N SER A 21 -16.81 -35.07 14.39
CA SER A 21 -17.73 -33.95 14.17
C SER A 21 -18.41 -34.05 12.80
N THR A 22 -19.74 -34.02 12.80
CA THR A 22 -20.56 -34.00 11.57
C THR A 22 -20.62 -32.63 10.90
N THR A 23 -20.08 -31.59 11.54
CA THR A 23 -20.09 -30.20 11.05
C THR A 23 -18.75 -29.75 10.48
N GLU A 24 -17.71 -30.58 10.60
CA GLU A 24 -16.37 -30.29 10.13
C GLU A 24 -16.05 -31.05 8.84
N ILE A 25 -15.54 -30.32 7.85
CA ILE A 25 -15.18 -30.90 6.56
C ILE A 25 -13.75 -31.41 6.66
N THR A 26 -13.58 -32.72 6.56
CA THR A 26 -12.27 -33.39 6.70
C THR A 26 -11.61 -33.61 5.34
N LYS A 27 -10.28 -33.76 5.33
CA LYS A 27 -9.53 -34.17 4.13
C LYS A 27 -10.06 -35.48 3.54
N ALA A 28 -10.37 -36.47 4.39
CA ALA A 28 -10.89 -37.76 3.95
C ALA A 28 -12.22 -37.64 3.20
N THR A 29 -13.17 -36.86 3.74
CA THR A 29 -14.49 -36.66 3.11
C THR A 29 -14.39 -35.92 1.78
N MET A 30 -13.60 -34.84 1.72
CA MET A 30 -13.38 -34.11 0.46
C MET A 30 -12.59 -34.94 -0.57
N GLY A 31 -11.57 -35.68 -0.12
CA GLY A 31 -10.77 -36.56 -0.97
C GLY A 31 -11.60 -37.67 -1.62
N LEU A 32 -12.51 -38.27 -0.86
CA LEU A 32 -13.45 -39.26 -1.40
C LEU A 32 -14.31 -38.65 -2.51
N LEU A 33 -14.95 -37.50 -2.26
CA LEU A 33 -15.79 -36.82 -3.25
C LEU A 33 -15.00 -36.49 -4.52
N LEU A 34 -13.78 -35.95 -4.37
CA LEU A 34 -12.92 -35.63 -5.50
C LEU A 34 -12.55 -36.86 -6.33
N GLN A 35 -12.22 -37.99 -5.69
CA GLN A 35 -11.92 -39.24 -6.42
C GLN A 35 -13.16 -39.78 -7.13
N LEU A 36 -14.33 -39.73 -6.51
CA LEU A 36 -15.60 -40.14 -7.13
C LEU A 36 -15.94 -39.26 -8.35
N MET A 37 -15.57 -37.98 -8.31
CA MET A 37 -15.69 -37.04 -9.43
C MET A 37 -14.58 -37.17 -10.49
N GLY A 38 -13.60 -38.06 -10.29
CA GLY A 38 -12.49 -38.26 -11.23
C GLY A 38 -11.32 -37.27 -11.09
N HIS A 39 -11.26 -36.51 -10.00
CA HIS A 39 -10.16 -35.58 -9.72
C HIS A 39 -9.01 -36.27 -8.97
N LYS A 40 -7.78 -35.82 -9.26
CA LYS A 40 -6.58 -36.25 -8.53
C LYS A 40 -6.59 -35.68 -7.11
N VAL A 41 -6.15 -36.49 -6.15
CA VAL A 41 -6.08 -36.13 -4.73
C VAL A 41 -4.65 -36.28 -4.23
N GLU A 42 -4.03 -35.17 -3.83
CA GLU A 42 -2.61 -35.12 -3.45
C GLU A 42 -2.33 -35.74 -2.08
N PHE A 43 -3.33 -35.80 -1.20
CA PHE A 43 -3.20 -36.30 0.17
C PHE A 43 -3.74 -37.73 0.35
N ALA A 44 -3.98 -38.47 -0.74
CA ALA A 44 -4.47 -39.85 -0.67
C ALA A 44 -3.54 -40.77 0.15
N SER A 45 -2.23 -40.52 0.13
CA SER A 45 -1.23 -41.25 0.91
C SER A 45 -1.34 -41.05 2.43
N GLN A 46 -2.08 -40.04 2.90
CA GLN A 46 -2.30 -39.78 4.33
C GLN A 46 -3.38 -40.69 4.93
N PHE A 47 -4.15 -41.38 4.08
CA PHE A 47 -5.26 -42.23 4.48
C PHE A 47 -5.03 -43.67 4.00
N THR A 48 -5.52 -44.63 4.80
CA THR A 48 -5.51 -46.04 4.43
C THR A 48 -6.89 -46.62 4.66
N CYS A 49 -7.39 -47.36 3.66
CA CYS A 49 -8.59 -48.16 3.82
C CYS A 49 -8.22 -49.47 4.53
N VAL A 50 -9.05 -49.91 5.46
CA VAL A 50 -8.88 -51.17 6.17
C VAL A 50 -10.06 -52.08 5.86
N THR A 51 -9.75 -53.33 5.55
CA THR A 51 -10.72 -54.43 5.44
C THR A 51 -10.28 -55.56 6.35
N VAL A 52 -11.25 -56.33 6.82
CA VAL A 52 -10.99 -57.58 7.54
C VAL A 52 -11.05 -58.71 6.52
N ASP A 53 -9.95 -59.45 6.39
CA ASP A 53 -9.93 -60.67 5.59
C ASP A 53 -10.71 -61.76 6.31
N ASP A 54 -11.66 -62.37 5.62
CA ASP A 54 -12.31 -63.63 6.01
C ASP A 54 -13.09 -63.58 7.35
N ALA A 55 -13.90 -62.54 7.55
CA ALA A 55 -14.87 -62.50 8.64
C ALA A 55 -15.97 -63.55 8.40
N LYS A 56 -15.76 -64.78 8.88
CA LYS A 56 -16.80 -65.81 8.95
C LYS A 56 -17.79 -65.42 10.04
N PHE A 57 -18.87 -64.77 9.65
CA PHE A 57 -20.01 -64.47 10.52
C PHE A 57 -20.75 -65.78 10.78
N ASP A 58 -20.75 -66.25 12.04
CA ASP A 58 -21.53 -67.42 12.42
C ASP A 58 -23.00 -67.00 12.53
N VAL A 59 -23.82 -67.40 11.54
CA VAL A 59 -25.20 -66.92 11.33
C VAL A 59 -26.20 -67.56 12.32
N GLY A 60 -25.71 -68.16 13.41
CA GLY A 60 -26.53 -68.95 14.33
C GLY A 60 -27.40 -68.14 15.30
N THR A 61 -26.98 -66.94 15.70
CA THR A 61 -27.73 -66.09 16.67
C THR A 61 -27.24 -64.63 16.64
N GLU A 62 -28.16 -63.66 16.72
CA GLU A 62 -27.86 -62.20 16.69
C GLU A 62 -26.84 -61.75 17.76
N ASN A 63 -26.66 -62.53 18.83
CA ASN A 63 -25.73 -62.22 19.91
C ASN A 63 -24.27 -62.67 19.66
N TYR A 64 -24.00 -63.45 18.60
CA TYR A 64 -22.67 -64.01 18.29
C TYR A 64 -22.13 -63.59 16.91
N VAL A 65 -22.68 -62.51 16.34
CA VAL A 65 -22.27 -61.98 15.03
C VAL A 65 -20.82 -61.44 15.05
N PHE A 66 -20.21 -61.22 16.23
CA PHE A 66 -18.87 -60.66 16.33
C PHE A 66 -17.83 -61.69 16.76
N PRO A 67 -16.68 -61.80 16.06
CA PRO A 67 -15.55 -62.59 16.53
C PRO A 67 -15.13 -62.15 17.95
N SER A 68 -14.82 -63.09 18.84
CA SER A 68 -14.34 -62.76 20.19
C SER A 68 -13.02 -61.98 20.11
N MET A 69 -12.77 -61.11 21.09
CA MET A 69 -11.56 -60.25 21.18
C MET A 69 -10.22 -61.01 21.06
N ASP A 70 -10.23 -62.34 21.21
CA ASP A 70 -9.05 -63.21 21.11
C ASP A 70 -8.73 -63.68 19.68
N THR A 71 -9.61 -63.44 18.71
CA THR A 71 -9.29 -63.72 17.30
C THR A 71 -8.44 -62.59 16.72
N ARG A 72 -7.16 -62.90 16.45
CA ARG A 72 -6.27 -62.04 15.66
C ARG A 72 -6.79 -61.98 14.22
N LEU A 73 -7.74 -61.08 13.96
CA LEU A 73 -8.24 -60.81 12.63
C LEU A 73 -7.10 -60.20 11.79
N ALA A 74 -6.87 -60.79 10.62
CA ALA A 74 -5.94 -60.24 9.65
C ALA A 74 -6.58 -59.01 9.00
N PHE A 75 -5.87 -57.88 9.07
CA PHE A 75 -6.29 -56.64 8.43
C PHE A 75 -5.47 -56.44 7.15
N THR A 76 -6.15 -56.26 6.03
CA THR A 76 -5.53 -55.77 4.80
C THR A 76 -5.64 -54.25 4.79
N LYS A 77 -4.51 -53.59 4.51
CA LYS A 77 -4.48 -52.15 4.28
C LYS A 77 -4.42 -51.90 2.79
N TYR A 78 -5.39 -51.14 2.28
CA TYR A 78 -5.41 -50.69 0.90
C TYR A 78 -5.12 -49.18 0.82
N PRO A 79 -4.55 -48.71 -0.30
CA PRO A 79 -4.46 -47.28 -0.57
C PRO A 79 -5.84 -46.62 -0.55
N PHE A 80 -5.92 -45.37 -0.08
CA PHE A 80 -7.14 -44.56 -0.18
C PHE A 80 -7.38 -44.15 -1.64
N GLN A 81 -7.91 -45.07 -2.42
CA GLN A 81 -8.16 -44.90 -3.85
C GLN A 81 -9.50 -45.54 -4.21
N PHE A 82 -10.41 -44.72 -4.73
CA PHE A 82 -11.74 -45.10 -5.14
C PHE A 82 -11.90 -44.88 -6.64
N THR A 83 -12.61 -45.80 -7.30
CA THR A 83 -12.90 -45.69 -8.73
C THR A 83 -13.90 -44.54 -8.95
N PRO A 84 -13.66 -43.65 -9.93
CA PRO A 84 -14.60 -42.61 -10.28
C PRO A 84 -15.98 -43.18 -10.65
N LEU A 85 -17.05 -42.49 -10.28
CA LEU A 85 -18.42 -42.87 -10.66
C LEU A 85 -18.73 -42.32 -12.05
N CYS A 86 -18.23 -43.04 -13.06
CA CYS A 86 -18.16 -42.59 -14.45
C CYS A 86 -19.50 -42.21 -15.11
N MET A 87 -20.65 -42.57 -14.54
CA MET A 87 -21.97 -42.29 -15.13
C MET A 87 -22.73 -41.12 -14.51
N HIS A 88 -22.39 -40.68 -13.28
CA HIS A 88 -23.25 -39.73 -12.54
C HIS A 88 -22.51 -38.60 -11.82
N MET A 89 -21.19 -38.67 -11.61
CA MET A 89 -20.44 -37.64 -10.87
C MET A 89 -19.22 -37.09 -11.61
N LEU A 90 -18.95 -37.53 -12.85
CA LEU A 90 -17.93 -36.89 -13.69
C LEU A 90 -18.42 -35.51 -14.11
N GLU A 91 -17.88 -34.47 -13.46
CA GLU A 91 -18.13 -33.08 -13.82
C GLU A 91 -16.82 -32.38 -14.15
N ASP A 92 -16.82 -31.63 -15.25
CA ASP A 92 -15.75 -30.68 -15.53
C ASP A 92 -15.94 -29.42 -14.67
N VAL A 93 -15.41 -29.47 -13.44
CA VAL A 93 -15.40 -28.32 -12.53
C VAL A 93 -14.63 -27.11 -13.05
N SER A 94 -13.85 -27.23 -14.14
CA SER A 94 -13.11 -26.10 -14.70
C SER A 94 -14.00 -24.98 -15.24
N GLN A 95 -15.26 -25.29 -15.57
CA GLN A 95 -16.26 -24.33 -16.06
C GLN A 95 -16.95 -23.52 -14.95
N LEU A 96 -16.84 -23.94 -13.69
CA LEU A 96 -17.50 -23.27 -12.56
C LEU A 96 -17.14 -21.79 -12.39
N PRO A 97 -15.87 -21.34 -12.58
CA PRO A 97 -15.53 -19.93 -12.57
C PRO A 97 -16.25 -19.12 -13.65
N VAL A 98 -16.47 -19.70 -14.84
CA VAL A 98 -17.20 -19.06 -15.95
C VAL A 98 -18.70 -18.99 -15.65
N LEU A 99 -19.25 -20.05 -15.05
CA LEU A 99 -20.64 -20.07 -14.59
C LEU A 99 -20.88 -19.00 -13.51
N PHE A 100 -19.91 -18.76 -12.63
CA PHE A 100 -19.99 -17.70 -11.63
C PHE A 100 -20.14 -16.31 -12.26
N GLU A 101 -19.49 -16.03 -13.39
CA GLU A 101 -19.60 -14.72 -14.04
C GLU A 101 -20.98 -14.48 -14.69
N SER A 102 -21.69 -15.54 -15.09
CA SER A 102 -22.93 -15.47 -15.86
C SER A 102 -24.21 -15.76 -15.07
N ASN A 103 -24.14 -16.45 -13.93
CA ASN A 103 -25.31 -16.92 -13.19
C ASN A 103 -25.39 -16.34 -11.76
N ASP A 104 -26.33 -15.43 -11.52
CA ASP A 104 -26.49 -14.76 -10.23
C ASP A 104 -26.92 -15.68 -9.08
N THR A 105 -27.75 -16.70 -9.36
CA THR A 105 -28.15 -17.69 -8.35
C THR A 105 -26.94 -18.50 -7.88
N TYR A 106 -26.09 -18.91 -8.82
CA TYR A 106 -24.84 -19.60 -8.51
C TYR A 106 -23.87 -18.68 -7.76
N GLN A 107 -23.78 -17.40 -8.12
CA GLN A 107 -22.99 -16.43 -7.36
C GLN A 107 -23.44 -16.34 -5.89
N ILE A 108 -24.75 -16.19 -5.64
CA ILE A 108 -25.30 -16.12 -4.27
C ILE A 108 -24.95 -17.38 -3.48
N MET A 109 -25.10 -18.55 -4.10
CA MET A 109 -24.72 -19.82 -3.50
C MET A 109 -23.23 -19.84 -3.12
N VAL A 110 -22.35 -19.46 -4.04
CA VAL A 110 -20.90 -19.42 -3.82
C VAL A 110 -20.55 -18.44 -2.69
N TYR A 111 -21.09 -17.22 -2.67
CA TYR A 111 -20.86 -16.26 -1.58
C TYR A 111 -21.30 -16.82 -0.22
N THR A 112 -22.44 -17.51 -0.19
CA THR A 112 -22.98 -18.14 1.03
C THR A 112 -22.08 -19.27 1.52
N ILE A 113 -21.63 -20.13 0.62
CA ILE A 113 -20.73 -21.26 0.92
C ILE A 113 -19.37 -20.76 1.42
N PHE A 114 -18.76 -19.77 0.75
CA PHE A 114 -17.52 -19.16 1.23
C PHE A 114 -17.70 -18.50 2.61
N GLY A 115 -18.86 -17.87 2.83
CA GLY A 115 -19.25 -17.35 4.13
C GLY A 115 -19.28 -18.44 5.21
N ALA A 116 -19.77 -19.64 4.91
CA ALA A 116 -19.79 -20.77 5.84
C ALA A 116 -18.40 -21.37 6.09
N PHE A 117 -17.52 -21.38 5.07
CA PHE A 117 -16.15 -21.88 5.20
C PHE A 117 -15.24 -21.00 6.06
N PHE A 118 -15.48 -19.69 6.12
CA PHE A 118 -14.60 -18.76 6.82
C PHE A 118 -14.81 -18.77 8.34
N THR A 119 -14.60 -19.93 8.94
CA THR A 119 -14.57 -20.17 10.39
C THR A 119 -13.29 -20.93 10.74
N PRO A 120 -12.74 -20.78 11.96
CA PRO A 120 -11.49 -21.46 12.33
C PRO A 120 -11.54 -22.99 12.14
N ALA A 121 -12.71 -23.61 12.32
CA ALA A 121 -12.90 -25.05 12.15
C ALA A 121 -12.90 -25.51 10.68
N ASN A 122 -13.48 -24.72 9.76
CA ASN A 122 -13.72 -25.16 8.38
C ASN A 122 -12.86 -24.47 7.32
N VAL A 123 -12.09 -23.45 7.69
CA VAL A 123 -11.29 -22.68 6.71
C VAL A 123 -10.24 -23.54 5.99
N LEU A 124 -9.72 -24.59 6.65
CA LEU A 124 -8.79 -25.54 6.04
C LEU A 124 -9.41 -26.32 4.88
N ALA A 125 -10.72 -26.49 4.85
CA ALA A 125 -11.42 -27.17 3.76
C ALA A 125 -11.20 -26.49 2.40
N LEU A 126 -10.92 -25.18 2.40
CA LEU A 126 -10.56 -24.43 1.19
C LEU A 126 -9.33 -25.02 0.50
N THR A 127 -8.41 -25.60 1.27
CA THR A 127 -7.14 -26.13 0.76
C THR A 127 -7.25 -27.51 0.17
N TYR A 128 -8.39 -28.19 0.35
CA TYR A 128 -8.56 -29.58 -0.07
C TYR A 128 -9.02 -29.69 -1.53
N ASN A 129 -9.61 -28.63 -2.10
CA ASN A 129 -10.08 -28.59 -3.47
C ASN A 129 -9.53 -27.38 -4.23
N PRO A 130 -8.76 -27.57 -5.33
CA PRO A 130 -8.17 -26.48 -6.10
C PRO A 130 -9.21 -25.55 -6.76
N ILE A 131 -10.46 -26.01 -6.98
CA ILE A 131 -11.48 -25.15 -7.60
C ILE A 131 -11.87 -23.98 -6.70
N LEU A 132 -11.82 -24.17 -5.38
CA LEU A 132 -12.13 -23.11 -4.41
C LEU A 132 -11.11 -21.98 -4.51
N ALA A 133 -9.85 -22.28 -4.82
CA ALA A 133 -8.84 -21.26 -5.10
C ALA A 133 -9.22 -20.42 -6.32
N LYS A 134 -9.64 -21.07 -7.42
CA LYS A 134 -10.07 -20.38 -8.66
C LYS A 134 -11.30 -19.51 -8.42
N LEU A 135 -12.34 -20.04 -7.76
CA LEU A 135 -13.55 -19.28 -7.42
C LEU A 135 -13.23 -18.09 -6.52
N TRP A 136 -12.39 -18.27 -5.51
CA TRP A 136 -11.94 -17.17 -4.66
C TRP A 136 -11.24 -16.06 -5.45
N ARG A 137 -10.47 -16.40 -6.50
CA ARG A 137 -9.86 -15.39 -7.38
C ARG A 137 -10.90 -14.61 -8.17
N VAL A 138 -11.93 -15.26 -8.71
CA VAL A 138 -13.02 -14.57 -9.41
C VAL A 138 -13.78 -13.63 -8.45
N ILE A 139 -14.06 -14.08 -7.23
CA ILE A 139 -14.63 -13.24 -6.17
C ILE A 139 -13.73 -12.02 -5.89
N CYS A 140 -12.41 -12.21 -5.77
CA CYS A 140 -11.46 -11.13 -5.52
C CYS A 140 -11.40 -10.08 -6.64
N ARG A 141 -11.77 -10.43 -7.88
CA ARG A 141 -11.82 -9.46 -8.99
C ARG A 141 -13.01 -8.49 -8.85
N ARG A 142 -14.07 -8.88 -8.13
CA ARG A 142 -15.29 -8.08 -7.92
C ARG A 142 -15.23 -7.20 -6.67
N ARG A 143 -14.23 -6.31 -6.62
CA ARG A 143 -13.99 -5.42 -5.46
C ARG A 143 -15.14 -4.48 -5.14
N LEU A 144 -15.94 -4.12 -6.14
CA LEU A 144 -17.11 -3.25 -6.00
C LEU A 144 -18.34 -3.97 -5.42
N ASP A 145 -18.30 -5.30 -5.30
CA ASP A 145 -19.40 -6.07 -4.72
C ASP A 145 -19.33 -5.99 -3.18
N PRO A 146 -20.36 -5.50 -2.47
CA PRO A 146 -20.34 -5.39 -1.01
C PRO A 146 -20.17 -6.76 -0.32
N ARG A 147 -20.61 -7.85 -0.97
CA ARG A 147 -20.45 -9.22 -0.43
C ARG A 147 -18.98 -9.63 -0.37
N TYR A 148 -18.16 -9.15 -1.31
CA TYR A 148 -16.71 -9.39 -1.28
C TYR A 148 -16.06 -8.75 -0.06
N LEU A 149 -16.41 -7.50 0.27
CA LEU A 149 -15.82 -6.80 1.42
C LEU A 149 -16.06 -7.57 2.73
N LEU A 150 -17.30 -8.04 2.93
CA LEU A 150 -17.67 -8.85 4.10
C LEU A 150 -16.86 -10.16 4.16
N LEU A 151 -16.75 -10.87 3.04
CA LEU A 151 -15.96 -12.09 2.95
C LEU A 151 -14.46 -11.85 3.19
N SER A 152 -13.91 -10.78 2.62
CA SER A 152 -12.49 -10.43 2.77
C SER A 152 -12.16 -10.14 4.24
N VAL A 153 -12.99 -9.35 4.92
CA VAL A 153 -12.82 -9.08 6.36
C VAL A 153 -12.90 -10.38 7.15
N LYS A 154 -13.92 -11.21 6.89
CA LYS A 154 -14.11 -12.49 7.59
C LYS A 154 -12.92 -13.43 7.42
N LEU A 155 -12.38 -13.55 6.21
CA LEU A 155 -11.18 -14.35 5.94
C LEU A 155 -9.95 -13.78 6.67
N SER A 156 -9.72 -12.46 6.63
CA SER A 156 -8.60 -11.83 7.32
C SER A 156 -8.67 -12.03 8.85
N THR A 157 -9.86 -11.90 9.45
CA THR A 157 -10.08 -12.17 10.87
C THR A 157 -9.83 -13.64 11.19
N CYS A 158 -10.34 -14.57 10.37
CA CYS A 158 -10.14 -16.00 10.55
C CYS A 158 -8.65 -16.38 10.48
N VAL A 159 -7.92 -15.93 9.46
CA VAL A 159 -6.47 -16.18 9.29
C VAL A 159 -5.64 -15.60 10.44
N SER A 160 -6.08 -14.48 11.02
CA SER A 160 -5.42 -13.88 12.18
C SER A 160 -5.60 -14.72 13.44
N ALA A 161 -6.74 -15.41 13.59
CA ALA A 161 -7.05 -16.28 14.73
C ALA A 161 -6.35 -17.65 14.66
N LEU A 162 -5.98 -18.13 13.47
CA LEU A 162 -5.24 -19.38 13.31
C LEU A 162 -3.81 -19.28 13.87
N THR A 163 -3.26 -20.42 14.30
CA THR A 163 -1.88 -20.55 14.82
C THR A 163 -1.17 -21.75 14.19
N GLY A 164 0.17 -21.79 14.27
CA GLY A 164 0.96 -22.95 13.86
C GLY A 164 0.85 -23.31 12.37
N LEU A 165 0.71 -24.63 12.11
CA LEU A 165 0.70 -25.23 10.78
C LEU A 165 -0.53 -24.83 9.95
N ASP A 166 -1.70 -24.69 10.59
CA ASP A 166 -2.95 -24.36 9.89
C ASP A 166 -2.88 -22.97 9.24
N LYS A 167 -2.27 -22.01 9.95
CA LYS A 167 -2.01 -20.67 9.41
C LYS A 167 -1.06 -20.72 8.22
N ALA A 168 -0.01 -21.55 8.29
CA ALA A 168 0.94 -21.72 7.19
C ALA A 168 0.26 -22.35 5.96
N GLN A 169 -0.57 -23.37 6.16
CA GLN A 169 -1.30 -24.05 5.10
C GLN A 169 -2.29 -23.10 4.37
N ILE A 170 -3.04 -22.28 5.10
CA ILE A 170 -3.93 -21.29 4.47
C ILE A 170 -3.14 -20.21 3.75
N LYS A 171 -2.04 -19.71 4.32
CA LYS A 171 -1.19 -18.73 3.63
C LYS A 171 -0.65 -19.29 2.32
N HIS A 172 -0.16 -20.52 2.35
CA HIS A 172 0.31 -21.22 1.16
C HIS A 172 -0.81 -21.39 0.12
N TRP A 173 -2.03 -21.74 0.53
CA TRP A 173 -3.18 -21.80 -0.38
C TRP A 173 -3.54 -20.43 -0.98
N ILE A 174 -3.50 -19.36 -0.19
CA ILE A 174 -3.71 -17.99 -0.69
C ILE A 174 -2.64 -17.67 -1.75
N GLU A 175 -1.37 -17.99 -1.49
CA GLU A 175 -0.27 -17.77 -2.43
C GLU A 175 -0.40 -18.62 -3.70
N ALA A 176 -0.70 -19.91 -3.56
CA ALA A 176 -0.92 -20.83 -4.68
C ALA A 176 -2.11 -20.38 -5.56
N SER A 177 -3.16 -19.81 -4.95
CA SER A 177 -4.28 -19.25 -5.71
C SER A 177 -3.91 -18.05 -6.59
N HIS A 178 -2.75 -17.42 -6.36
CA HIS A 178 -2.22 -16.37 -7.24
C HIS A 178 -1.39 -16.89 -8.41
N ASN A 179 -1.15 -18.20 -8.51
CA ASN A 179 -0.40 -18.81 -9.59
C ASN A 179 -1.29 -19.01 -10.84
N HIS A 180 -1.03 -18.23 -11.88
CA HIS A 180 -1.73 -18.26 -13.16
C HIS A 180 -0.92 -18.98 -14.25
N SER A 181 -0.02 -19.89 -13.89
CA SER A 181 0.85 -20.60 -14.85
C SER A 181 0.08 -21.30 -15.97
N HIS A 182 -1.09 -21.86 -15.69
CA HIS A 182 -1.94 -22.50 -16.71
C HIS A 182 -2.50 -21.50 -17.71
N GLU A 183 -3.01 -20.35 -17.24
CA GLU A 183 -3.53 -19.29 -18.12
C GLU A 183 -2.42 -18.74 -19.03
N ILE A 184 -1.22 -18.58 -18.49
CA ILE A 184 -0.05 -18.09 -19.23
C ILE A 184 0.38 -19.12 -20.28
N ARG A 185 0.46 -20.40 -19.90
CA ARG A 185 0.75 -21.49 -20.83
C ARG A 185 -0.26 -21.53 -21.97
N ASP A 186 -1.55 -21.50 -21.67
CA ASP A 186 -2.61 -21.55 -22.68
C ASP A 186 -2.51 -20.37 -23.65
N ALA A 187 -2.28 -19.16 -23.13
CA ALA A 187 -2.12 -17.97 -23.97
C ALA A 187 -0.91 -18.08 -24.91
N ILE A 188 0.22 -18.60 -24.41
CA ILE A 188 1.42 -18.85 -25.22
C ILE A 188 1.15 -19.94 -26.26
N LEU A 189 0.44 -21.02 -25.90
CA LEU A 189 0.08 -22.10 -26.81
C LEU A 189 -0.85 -21.64 -27.95
N VAL A 190 -1.82 -20.77 -27.66
CA VAL A 190 -2.72 -20.21 -28.68
C VAL A 190 -1.95 -19.42 -29.73
N VAL A 191 -1.07 -18.53 -29.29
CA VAL A 191 -0.15 -17.81 -30.20
C VAL A 191 0.75 -18.81 -30.93
N SER A 192 1.18 -19.86 -30.23
CA SER A 192 2.06 -20.87 -30.78
C SER A 192 1.44 -21.81 -31.80
N ASN A 193 0.12 -21.84 -31.92
CA ASN A 193 -0.57 -22.62 -32.94
C ASN A 193 -0.91 -21.78 -34.19
N THR A 194 -0.75 -20.45 -34.11
CA THR A 194 -1.24 -19.53 -35.15
C THR A 194 -0.15 -19.12 -36.15
N SER A 195 1.10 -18.99 -35.73
CA SER A 195 2.20 -18.47 -36.57
C SER A 195 3.13 -19.58 -37.10
N THR A 196 3.54 -19.59 -38.36
CA THR A 196 4.25 -20.75 -38.97
C THR A 196 5.78 -20.62 -39.08
N THR A 197 6.39 -19.50 -38.66
CA THR A 197 7.84 -19.25 -38.76
C THR A 197 8.38 -18.44 -37.58
N CYS A 198 9.71 -18.51 -37.40
CA CYS A 198 10.60 -17.77 -36.49
C CYS A 198 9.91 -16.76 -35.55
N ARG A 199 9.91 -17.06 -34.24
CA ARG A 199 9.09 -16.31 -33.27
C ARG A 199 9.94 -15.53 -32.28
N PRO A 200 10.01 -14.21 -32.44
CA PRO A 200 10.78 -13.40 -31.53
C PRO A 200 10.14 -13.44 -30.14
N CYS A 201 10.94 -13.76 -29.13
CA CYS A 201 10.50 -13.90 -27.76
C CYS A 201 11.43 -13.15 -26.80
N VAL A 202 10.88 -12.84 -25.63
CA VAL A 202 11.61 -12.21 -24.53
C VAL A 202 11.86 -13.25 -23.46
N VAL A 203 13.12 -13.35 -23.04
CA VAL A 203 13.57 -14.22 -21.95
C VAL A 203 14.27 -13.37 -20.91
N LEU A 204 14.15 -13.75 -19.64
CA LEU A 204 14.92 -13.12 -18.58
C LEU A 204 16.21 -13.89 -18.35
N GLU A 205 17.35 -13.21 -18.48
CA GLU A 205 18.62 -13.78 -18.04
C GLU A 205 18.63 -13.86 -16.52
N ARG A 206 18.65 -15.08 -15.97
CA ARG A 206 18.69 -15.30 -14.54
C ARG A 206 20.08 -14.93 -13.99
N SER A 207 20.15 -13.80 -13.31
CA SER A 207 21.28 -13.42 -12.46
C SER A 207 20.94 -13.67 -11.00
N GLY A 208 21.94 -13.76 -10.11
CA GLY A 208 21.71 -13.95 -8.66
C GLY A 208 20.86 -12.87 -7.99
N LEU A 209 20.58 -11.75 -8.67
CA LEU A 209 19.61 -10.72 -8.24
C LEU A 209 18.14 -11.15 -8.42
N VAL A 210 17.86 -12.02 -9.39
CA VAL A 210 16.50 -12.52 -9.71
C VAL A 210 16.04 -13.52 -8.65
N ASP A 211 16.95 -14.35 -8.15
CA ASP A 211 16.66 -15.38 -7.15
C ASP A 211 16.32 -14.81 -5.76
N ALA A 212 16.56 -13.52 -5.52
CA ALA A 212 16.31 -12.84 -4.26
C ALA A 212 14.92 -12.17 -4.18
N ILE A 213 14.13 -12.18 -5.26
CA ILE A 213 12.86 -11.44 -5.32
C ILE A 213 11.73 -12.25 -4.70
N ASP A 214 11.16 -11.74 -3.60
CA ASP A 214 9.97 -12.34 -3.03
C ASP A 214 8.74 -12.08 -3.92
N ALA A 215 7.94 -13.13 -4.13
CA ALA A 215 6.65 -13.05 -4.80
C ALA A 215 5.71 -12.03 -4.12
N SER A 216 5.86 -11.82 -2.80
CA SER A 216 5.09 -10.81 -2.08
C SER A 216 5.43 -9.37 -2.52
N ASP A 217 6.72 -9.08 -2.73
CA ASP A 217 7.20 -7.78 -3.21
C ASP A 217 6.75 -7.51 -4.64
N LEU A 218 6.82 -8.51 -5.51
CA LEU A 218 6.33 -8.41 -6.89
C LEU A 218 4.82 -8.12 -6.92
N ARG A 219 4.03 -8.79 -6.07
CA ARG A 219 2.59 -8.53 -5.93
C ARG A 219 2.30 -7.12 -5.40
N SER A 220 3.19 -6.55 -4.58
CA SER A 220 3.01 -5.19 -4.06
C SER A 220 2.94 -4.15 -5.17
N LEU A 221 3.62 -4.36 -6.31
CA LEU A 221 3.62 -3.43 -7.46
C LEU A 221 2.22 -3.16 -8.03
N ALA A 222 1.32 -4.14 -8.00
CA ALA A 222 -0.03 -3.97 -8.51
C ALA A 222 -1.01 -3.37 -7.49
N ARG A 223 -0.64 -3.32 -6.20
CA ARG A 223 -1.49 -2.83 -5.11
C ARG A 223 -0.92 -1.57 -4.47
N VAL A 224 0.20 -1.68 -3.77
CA VAL A 224 0.86 -0.53 -3.16
C VAL A 224 2.34 -0.67 -3.49
N PRO A 225 2.79 -0.08 -4.61
CA PRO A 225 4.16 -0.21 -5.03
C PRO A 225 5.10 0.29 -3.93
N SER A 226 5.97 -0.58 -3.43
CA SER A 226 7.05 -0.16 -2.53
C SER A 226 8.23 0.38 -3.34
N PRO A 227 9.01 1.35 -2.82
CA PRO A 227 10.19 1.85 -3.52
C PRO A 227 11.20 0.74 -3.84
N GLY A 228 11.37 -0.22 -2.91
CA GLY A 228 12.23 -1.38 -3.09
C GLY A 228 11.74 -2.28 -4.23
N ALA A 229 10.46 -2.65 -4.24
CA ALA A 229 9.91 -3.50 -5.29
C ALA A 229 10.00 -2.85 -6.68
N ILE A 230 9.78 -1.52 -6.78
CA ILE A 230 9.95 -0.78 -8.03
C ILE A 230 11.40 -0.85 -8.52
N GLN A 231 12.37 -0.55 -7.64
CA GLN A 231 13.78 -0.56 -8.00
C GLN A 231 14.23 -1.96 -8.43
N THR A 232 13.83 -2.98 -7.68
CA THR A 232 14.16 -4.38 -7.97
C THR A 232 13.62 -4.79 -9.33
N VAL A 233 12.32 -4.57 -9.60
CA VAL A 233 11.75 -4.93 -10.91
C VAL A 233 12.34 -4.10 -12.04
N GLN A 234 12.61 -2.82 -11.85
CA GLN A 234 13.31 -2.02 -12.86
C GLN A 234 14.68 -2.61 -13.21
N SER A 235 15.46 -3.03 -12.20
CA SER A 235 16.75 -3.69 -12.40
C SER A 235 16.60 -5.06 -13.07
N THR A 236 15.58 -5.84 -12.70
CA THR A 236 15.34 -7.15 -13.32
C THR A 236 14.95 -7.00 -14.79
N LEU A 237 14.08 -6.05 -15.11
CA LEU A 237 13.65 -5.81 -16.48
C LEU A 237 14.82 -5.40 -17.41
N THR A 238 15.89 -4.79 -16.91
CA THR A 238 17.07 -4.49 -17.74
C THR A 238 17.84 -5.73 -18.20
N HIS A 239 17.60 -6.90 -17.60
CA HIS A 239 18.21 -8.17 -17.99
C HIS A 239 17.32 -8.99 -18.96
N LEU A 240 16.27 -8.38 -19.52
CA LEU A 240 15.48 -9.02 -20.56
C LEU A 240 16.28 -9.10 -21.86
N GLN A 241 16.41 -10.31 -22.38
CA GLN A 241 17.04 -10.62 -23.65
C GLN A 241 15.99 -10.88 -24.72
N PHE A 242 16.29 -10.42 -25.94
CA PHE A 242 15.51 -10.71 -27.14
C PHE A 242 16.14 -11.90 -27.85
N LEU A 243 15.32 -12.91 -28.15
CA LEU A 243 15.69 -14.05 -28.97
C LEU A 243 14.81 -14.08 -30.20
N ASP A 244 15.40 -14.34 -31.38
CA ASP A 244 14.65 -14.48 -32.63
C ASP A 244 13.74 -15.71 -32.65
N ASP A 245 14.08 -16.73 -31.86
CA ASP A 245 13.36 -18.00 -31.79
C ASP A 245 13.10 -18.45 -30.34
N VAL A 246 12.11 -19.35 -30.20
CA VAL A 246 11.75 -19.95 -28.92
C VAL A 246 12.91 -20.82 -28.40
N PRO A 247 13.34 -20.67 -27.14
CA PRO A 247 14.41 -21.47 -26.57
C PRO A 247 14.03 -22.95 -26.46
N VAL A 248 14.97 -23.84 -26.78
CA VAL A 248 14.79 -25.31 -26.73
C VAL A 248 14.58 -25.81 -25.29
N GLU A 249 15.23 -25.18 -24.32
CA GLU A 249 15.10 -25.46 -22.88
C GLU A 249 14.47 -24.26 -22.18
N GLY A 250 13.17 -24.07 -22.40
CA GLY A 250 12.43 -22.90 -21.94
C GLY A 250 11.34 -23.17 -20.91
N GLU A 251 11.16 -24.40 -20.43
CA GLU A 251 10.04 -24.75 -19.55
C GLU A 251 10.51 -25.25 -18.19
N VAL A 252 9.88 -24.74 -17.13
CA VAL A 252 10.05 -25.23 -15.74
C VAL A 252 8.70 -25.73 -15.28
N ASP A 253 8.60 -27.01 -14.90
CA ASP A 253 7.33 -27.68 -14.54
C ASP A 253 6.24 -27.55 -15.62
N GLY A 254 6.66 -27.58 -16.89
CA GLY A 254 5.84 -27.38 -18.08
C GLY A 254 5.37 -25.93 -18.28
N VAL A 255 5.90 -24.97 -17.52
CA VAL A 255 5.53 -23.56 -17.60
C VAL A 255 6.59 -22.79 -18.39
N PRO A 256 6.24 -22.16 -19.53
CA PRO A 256 7.20 -21.42 -20.35
C PRO A 256 7.84 -20.23 -19.61
N GLN A 257 9.16 -20.20 -19.53
CA GLN A 257 10.00 -19.11 -19.01
C GLN A 257 10.40 -18.10 -20.11
N TYR A 258 9.53 -17.92 -21.09
CA TYR A 258 9.68 -16.96 -22.17
C TYR A 258 8.31 -16.37 -22.51
N LEU A 259 8.30 -15.18 -23.11
CA LEU A 259 7.07 -14.55 -23.62
C LEU A 259 7.22 -14.22 -25.10
N PRO A 260 6.37 -14.77 -25.98
CA PRO A 260 6.34 -14.37 -27.39
C PRO A 260 5.99 -12.89 -27.54
N LEU A 261 6.69 -12.18 -28.42
CA LEU A 261 6.34 -10.79 -28.73
C LEU A 261 5.05 -10.68 -29.55
N ASP A 262 4.59 -11.76 -30.16
CA ASP A 262 3.28 -11.81 -30.84
C ASP A 262 2.10 -11.69 -29.88
N LEU A 263 2.32 -11.81 -28.56
CA LEU A 263 1.28 -11.59 -27.57
C LEU A 263 0.71 -10.17 -27.66
N PRO A 264 -0.60 -9.98 -27.49
CA PRO A 264 -1.18 -8.64 -27.43
C PRO A 264 -0.63 -7.89 -26.22
N ASP A 265 -0.46 -6.57 -26.34
CA ASP A 265 0.17 -5.75 -25.29
C ASP A 265 -0.49 -5.92 -23.90
N THR A 266 -1.81 -6.15 -23.86
CA THR A 266 -2.52 -6.44 -22.61
C THR A 266 -1.99 -7.68 -21.90
N GLN A 267 -1.73 -8.75 -22.65
CA GLN A 267 -1.23 -10.02 -22.10
C GLN A 267 0.27 -9.95 -21.85
N LEU A 268 1.03 -9.33 -22.76
CA LEU A 268 2.46 -9.18 -22.61
C LEU A 268 2.82 -8.47 -21.30
N PHE A 269 2.25 -7.30 -21.02
CA PHE A 269 2.53 -6.56 -19.78
C PHE A 269 1.88 -7.18 -18.53
N SER A 270 0.80 -7.95 -18.69
CA SER A 270 0.22 -8.73 -17.60
C SER A 270 1.13 -9.87 -17.18
N PHE A 271 1.74 -10.56 -18.14
CA PHE A 271 2.55 -11.74 -17.91
C PHE A 271 4.04 -11.43 -17.76
N LEU A 272 4.52 -10.21 -17.99
CA LEU A 272 5.96 -9.89 -17.99
C LEU A 272 6.68 -10.35 -16.70
N CYS A 273 6.04 -10.18 -15.55
CA CYS A 273 6.61 -10.56 -14.26
C CYS A 273 6.56 -12.08 -13.98
N HIS A 274 5.93 -12.87 -14.86
CA HIS A 274 6.05 -14.33 -14.89
C HIS A 274 7.49 -14.79 -15.06
N LEU A 275 8.29 -14.05 -15.84
CA LEU A 275 9.69 -14.36 -16.08
C LEU A 275 10.55 -14.22 -14.82
N VAL A 276 10.08 -13.40 -13.86
CA VAL A 276 10.72 -13.22 -12.55
C VAL A 276 10.25 -14.29 -11.57
N VAL A 277 8.93 -14.38 -11.37
CA VAL A 277 8.30 -15.37 -10.50
C VAL A 277 7.24 -16.13 -11.32
N PRO A 278 7.46 -17.43 -11.59
CA PRO A 278 6.55 -18.24 -12.39
C PRO A 278 5.11 -18.17 -11.87
N GLY A 279 4.18 -18.01 -12.80
CA GLY A 279 2.74 -17.89 -12.53
C GLY A 279 2.25 -16.50 -12.14
N THR A 280 3.12 -15.50 -12.07
CA THR A 280 2.68 -14.13 -11.76
C THR A 280 1.98 -13.50 -12.95
N SER A 281 0.77 -12.98 -12.71
CA SER A 281 0.04 -12.15 -13.67
C SER A 281 -0.55 -10.93 -12.97
N PHE A 282 -0.81 -9.87 -13.73
CA PHE A 282 -1.36 -8.62 -13.21
C PHE A 282 -2.69 -8.23 -13.85
N SER A 283 -3.49 -7.49 -13.08
CA SER A 283 -4.63 -6.77 -13.64
C SER A 283 -4.16 -5.64 -14.56
N LEU A 284 -5.09 -4.99 -15.27
CA LEU A 284 -4.80 -3.85 -16.14
C LEU A 284 -3.93 -2.79 -15.46
N ARG A 285 -4.20 -2.49 -14.18
CA ARG A 285 -3.45 -1.48 -13.42
C ARG A 285 -2.04 -1.93 -13.06
N GLY A 286 -1.86 -3.17 -12.61
CA GLY A 286 -0.53 -3.71 -12.35
C GLY A 286 0.30 -3.78 -13.63
N SER A 287 -0.32 -4.20 -14.73
CA SER A 287 0.29 -4.20 -16.08
C SER A 287 0.71 -2.80 -16.49
N ALA A 288 -0.12 -1.80 -16.21
CA ALA A 288 0.19 -0.40 -16.47
C ALA A 288 1.35 0.15 -15.61
N VAL A 289 1.48 -0.29 -14.36
CA VAL A 289 2.66 0.01 -13.54
C VAL A 289 3.91 -0.56 -14.21
N VAL A 290 3.91 -1.83 -14.59
CA VAL A 290 5.05 -2.47 -15.27
C VAL A 290 5.39 -1.75 -16.58
N ALA A 291 4.40 -1.43 -17.41
CA ALA A 291 4.60 -0.66 -18.65
C ALA A 291 5.21 0.74 -18.36
N MET A 292 4.73 1.45 -17.34
CA MET A 292 5.33 2.73 -16.92
C MET A 292 6.79 2.57 -16.48
N LEU A 293 7.15 1.45 -15.84
CA LEU A 293 8.55 1.17 -15.48
C LEU A 293 9.40 1.01 -16.74
N CYS A 294 8.93 0.28 -17.76
CA CYS A 294 9.62 0.13 -19.05
C CYS A 294 9.83 1.47 -19.77
N VAL A 295 8.82 2.35 -19.78
CA VAL A 295 8.93 3.69 -20.38
C VAL A 295 9.88 4.57 -19.58
N SER A 296 9.78 4.56 -18.25
CA SER A 296 10.61 5.39 -17.37
C SER A 296 12.09 5.00 -17.40
N SER A 297 12.39 3.73 -17.66
CA SER A 297 13.76 3.23 -17.83
C SER A 297 14.27 3.33 -19.26
N ASN A 298 13.46 3.81 -20.20
CA ASN A 298 13.74 3.83 -21.63
C ASN A 298 14.21 2.46 -22.15
N HIS A 299 13.44 1.41 -21.81
CA HIS A 299 13.79 0.04 -22.13
C HIS A 299 13.89 -0.19 -23.65
N SER A 300 15.05 -0.68 -24.12
CA SER A 300 15.37 -0.83 -25.55
C SER A 300 14.33 -1.61 -26.37
N ILE A 301 13.84 -2.73 -25.82
CA ILE A 301 12.91 -3.63 -26.54
C ILE A 301 11.43 -3.24 -26.36
N LEU A 302 11.02 -2.79 -25.16
CA LEU A 302 9.61 -2.71 -24.77
C LEU A 302 9.05 -1.29 -24.67
N SER A 303 9.88 -0.24 -24.72
CA SER A 303 9.45 1.14 -24.48
C SER A 303 8.34 1.61 -25.43
N ASP A 304 8.47 1.34 -26.73
CA ASP A 304 7.49 1.79 -27.73
C ASP A 304 6.13 1.08 -27.58
N ARG A 305 6.16 -0.23 -27.33
CA ARG A 305 4.96 -1.02 -27.03
C ARG A 305 4.32 -0.61 -25.71
N ALA A 306 5.14 -0.33 -24.69
CA ALA A 306 4.66 0.14 -23.40
C ALA A 306 3.98 1.51 -23.54
N THR A 307 4.54 2.41 -24.35
CA THR A 307 3.94 3.71 -24.65
C THR A 307 2.59 3.55 -25.34
N SER A 308 2.52 2.72 -26.39
CA SER A 308 1.27 2.43 -27.12
C SER A 308 0.18 1.81 -26.21
N PHE A 309 0.59 0.89 -25.33
CA PHE A 309 -0.29 0.30 -24.33
C PHE A 309 -0.85 1.34 -23.35
N LEU A 310 0.00 2.22 -22.84
CA LEU A 310 -0.35 3.28 -21.89
C LEU A 310 -1.24 4.36 -22.53
N GLU A 311 -1.01 4.70 -23.79
CA GLU A 311 -1.85 5.62 -24.56
C GLU A 311 -3.27 5.08 -24.79
N ARG A 312 -3.41 3.77 -25.00
CA ARG A 312 -4.72 3.12 -25.17
C ARG A 312 -5.58 3.18 -23.90
N ILE A 313 -4.96 3.17 -22.73
CA ILE A 313 -5.66 3.27 -21.43
C ILE A 313 -5.78 4.71 -20.91
N ARG A 314 -5.38 5.70 -21.71
CA ARG A 314 -5.47 7.12 -21.36
C ARG A 314 -6.90 7.52 -21.02
N GLY A 315 -7.06 8.35 -19.99
CA GLY A 315 -8.38 8.77 -19.49
C GLY A 315 -8.98 7.79 -18.48
N THR A 316 -8.39 6.61 -18.28
CA THR A 316 -8.85 5.67 -17.26
C THR A 316 -8.15 5.87 -15.92
N TRP A 317 -7.13 6.74 -15.82
CA TRP A 317 -6.24 6.77 -14.66
C TRP A 317 -6.92 7.22 -13.37
N LEU A 318 -7.96 8.04 -13.46
CA LEU A 318 -8.65 8.66 -12.31
C LEU A 318 -10.13 8.28 -12.18
N PRO A 319 -10.46 7.10 -11.65
CA PRO A 319 -11.78 6.88 -11.07
C PRO A 319 -11.78 7.42 -9.63
N LEU A 320 -11.77 8.75 -9.44
CA LEU A 320 -11.72 9.35 -8.10
C LEU A 320 -12.88 8.89 -7.20
N GLU A 321 -14.03 8.60 -7.80
CA GLU A 321 -15.20 8.05 -7.11
C GLU A 321 -14.93 6.68 -6.47
N LEU A 322 -13.97 5.93 -7.02
CA LEU A 322 -13.59 4.61 -6.55
C LEU A 322 -12.31 4.63 -5.70
N ALA A 323 -11.84 5.80 -5.26
CA ALA A 323 -10.59 5.94 -4.51
C ALA A 323 -10.61 5.20 -3.15
N THR A 324 -11.80 5.01 -2.56
CA THR A 324 -12.01 4.20 -1.35
C THR A 324 -11.79 2.72 -1.62
N ASP A 325 -12.32 2.23 -2.74
CA ASP A 325 -12.26 0.83 -3.11
C ASP A 325 -10.90 0.46 -3.71
N PHE A 326 -10.25 1.41 -4.36
CA PHE A 326 -8.94 1.29 -5.01
C PHE A 326 -7.93 2.29 -4.44
N ALA A 327 -7.61 2.14 -3.15
CA ALA A 327 -6.66 3.01 -2.46
C ALA A 327 -5.28 3.08 -3.13
N GLU A 328 -4.91 2.07 -3.95
CA GLU A 328 -3.70 2.06 -4.77
C GLU A 328 -3.51 3.30 -5.65
N ILE A 329 -4.60 3.93 -6.13
CA ILE A 329 -4.51 5.11 -7.01
C ILE A 329 -3.99 6.35 -6.29
N LEU A 330 -4.07 6.35 -4.96
CA LEU A 330 -3.58 7.41 -4.07
C LEU A 330 -2.26 7.04 -3.39
N ALA A 331 -1.70 5.86 -3.69
CA ALA A 331 -0.40 5.46 -3.16
C ALA A 331 0.69 6.42 -3.68
N LEU A 332 1.63 6.78 -2.79
CA LEU A 332 2.67 7.76 -3.11
C LEU A 332 3.51 7.36 -4.33
N GLU A 333 3.97 6.11 -4.37
CA GLU A 333 4.81 5.64 -5.46
C GLU A 333 4.05 5.59 -6.79
N TYR A 334 2.75 5.29 -6.75
CA TYR A 334 1.87 5.39 -7.92
C TYR A 334 1.77 6.83 -8.43
N ILE A 335 1.54 7.79 -7.53
CA ILE A 335 1.51 9.23 -7.86
C ILE A 335 2.85 9.69 -8.45
N LYS A 336 3.98 9.26 -7.88
CA LYS A 336 5.33 9.59 -8.40
C LYS A 336 5.54 9.02 -9.81
N LEU A 337 5.17 7.77 -10.04
CA LEU A 337 5.29 7.11 -11.35
C LEU A 337 4.46 7.83 -12.41
N LEU A 338 3.21 8.18 -12.09
CA LEU A 338 2.36 8.94 -13.01
C LEU A 338 2.88 10.35 -13.26
N HIS A 339 3.36 11.05 -12.21
CA HIS A 339 3.93 12.39 -12.37
C HIS A 339 5.16 12.37 -13.30
N ARG A 340 5.99 11.32 -13.27
CA ARG A 340 7.10 11.11 -14.22
C ARG A 340 6.59 10.85 -15.65
N ASN A 341 5.51 10.09 -15.79
CA ASN A 341 4.93 9.70 -17.08
C ASN A 341 3.76 10.61 -17.51
N ARG A 342 3.92 11.92 -17.38
CA ARG A 342 2.86 12.91 -17.69
C ARG A 342 2.28 12.84 -19.10
N HIS A 343 3.00 12.27 -20.06
CA HIS A 343 2.60 12.19 -21.46
C HIS A 343 1.43 11.21 -21.69
N VAL A 344 1.32 10.14 -20.87
CA VAL A 344 0.27 9.11 -21.03
C VAL A 344 -1.09 9.50 -20.42
N MET A 345 -1.19 10.71 -19.87
CA MET A 345 -2.37 11.21 -19.17
C MET A 345 -3.11 12.30 -19.97
N THR A 346 -4.41 12.41 -19.74
CA THR A 346 -5.22 13.56 -20.18
C THR A 346 -4.81 14.85 -19.44
N ALA A 347 -5.26 16.01 -19.91
CA ALA A 347 -4.96 17.29 -19.24
C ALA A 347 -5.57 17.37 -17.82
N ASN A 348 -6.78 16.83 -17.65
CA ASN A 348 -7.47 16.76 -16.37
C ASN A 348 -6.72 15.84 -15.40
N GLU A 349 -6.31 14.65 -15.87
CA GLU A 349 -5.57 13.69 -15.03
C GLU A 349 -4.24 14.25 -14.56
N ARG A 350 -3.50 14.90 -15.46
CA ARG A 350 -2.25 15.59 -15.14
C ARG A 350 -2.44 16.60 -14.02
N THR A 351 -3.46 17.44 -14.13
CA THR A 351 -3.74 18.49 -13.13
C THR A 351 -3.98 17.91 -11.74
N VAL A 352 -4.71 16.79 -11.64
CA VAL A 352 -4.99 16.13 -10.36
C VAL A 352 -3.72 15.50 -9.77
N TYR A 353 -2.99 14.71 -10.56
CA TYR A 353 -1.77 14.05 -10.06
C TYR A 353 -0.65 15.04 -9.73
N ASP A 354 -0.54 16.17 -10.45
CA ASP A 354 0.41 17.25 -10.13
C ASP A 354 0.08 17.92 -8.79
N ARG A 355 -1.22 18.10 -8.49
CA ARG A 355 -1.68 18.61 -7.19
C ARG A 355 -1.41 17.60 -6.07
N LEU A 356 -1.70 16.33 -6.29
CA LEU A 356 -1.42 15.26 -5.32
C LEU A 356 0.08 15.15 -5.01
N TYR A 357 0.92 15.22 -6.05
CA TYR A 357 2.36 15.22 -5.91
C TYR A 357 2.87 16.45 -5.14
N THR A 358 2.39 17.64 -5.49
CA THR A 358 2.73 18.91 -4.80
C THR A 358 2.31 18.87 -3.32
N MET A 359 1.09 18.42 -3.04
CA MET A 359 0.56 18.28 -1.68
C MET A 359 1.42 17.33 -0.85
N HIS A 360 1.85 16.20 -1.42
CA HIS A 360 2.76 15.30 -0.74
C HIS A 360 4.12 15.95 -0.46
N ARG A 361 4.71 16.66 -1.43
CA ARG A 361 5.97 17.40 -1.23
C ARG A 361 5.86 18.48 -0.16
N MET A 362 4.73 19.18 -0.09
CA MET A 362 4.47 20.18 0.96
C MET A 362 4.42 19.53 2.35
N ARG A 363 3.76 18.37 2.50
CA ARG A 363 3.75 17.61 3.76
C ARG A 363 5.15 17.16 4.20
N LEU A 364 6.01 16.77 3.26
CA LEU A 364 7.41 16.44 3.56
C LEU A 364 8.24 17.68 3.90
N ALA A 365 7.91 18.84 3.32
CA ALA A 365 8.62 20.08 3.57
C ALA A 365 8.18 20.75 4.88
N SER A 366 6.92 20.59 5.30
CA SER A 366 6.38 21.25 6.49
C SER A 366 7.05 20.81 7.79
N THR A 367 7.66 19.63 7.81
CA THR A 367 8.41 19.12 8.97
C THR A 367 9.85 19.59 9.02
N LYS A 368 10.34 20.27 7.97
CA LYS A 368 11.72 20.74 7.90
C LYS A 368 11.87 22.04 8.66
N ALA A 369 12.83 22.09 9.58
CA ALA A 369 13.23 23.33 10.22
C ALA A 369 13.85 24.27 9.17
N ILE A 370 13.25 25.43 8.96
CA ILE A 370 13.82 26.49 8.14
C ILE A 370 14.53 27.45 9.11
N PRO A 371 15.86 27.58 9.06
CA PRO A 371 16.56 28.56 9.88
C PRO A 371 16.19 29.94 9.36
N VAL A 372 15.34 30.64 10.11
CA VAL A 372 15.01 32.04 9.83
C VAL A 372 15.83 32.92 10.76
N ILE A 373 16.65 33.79 10.18
CA ILE A 373 17.29 34.87 10.94
C ILE A 373 16.23 35.96 11.10
N VAL A 374 15.58 35.97 12.26
CA VAL A 374 14.68 37.05 12.66
C VAL A 374 15.41 38.01 13.56
N GLY A 375 15.05 39.29 13.47
CA GLY A 375 15.50 40.29 14.42
C GLY A 375 15.02 40.00 15.83
N GLU A 376 15.73 40.53 16.82
CA GLU A 376 15.36 40.32 18.22
C GLU A 376 14.10 41.11 18.58
N ILE A 377 13.08 40.42 19.10
CA ILE A 377 11.84 41.02 19.57
C ILE A 377 12.01 41.47 21.03
N PRO A 378 11.96 42.79 21.33
CA PRO A 378 12.20 43.28 22.69
C PRO A 378 11.03 42.97 23.63
N ASN A 379 11.35 42.67 24.88
CA ASN A 379 10.35 42.50 25.94
C ASN A 379 10.19 43.83 26.70
N LYS A 380 8.98 44.39 26.69
CA LYS A 380 8.67 45.70 27.31
C LYS A 380 8.99 45.78 28.81
N ALA A 381 9.11 44.66 29.52
CA ALA A 381 9.40 44.61 30.94
C ALA A 381 10.90 44.52 31.27
N LYS A 382 11.78 44.36 30.27
CA LYS A 382 13.22 44.22 30.47
C LYS A 382 13.96 45.46 29.99
N LEU A 383 14.88 45.96 30.83
CA LEU A 383 15.85 46.98 30.42
C LEU A 383 16.82 46.40 29.40
N ARG A 384 17.17 47.21 28.40
CA ARG A 384 18.07 46.85 27.31
C ARG A 384 19.17 47.89 27.17
N PRO A 385 20.38 47.50 26.71
CA PRO A 385 21.42 48.45 26.34
C PRO A 385 20.86 49.50 25.36
N ASP A 386 21.15 50.77 25.63
CA ASP A 386 20.65 51.92 24.91
C ASP A 386 21.71 53.03 24.90
N VAL A 387 21.63 53.90 23.90
CA VAL A 387 22.47 55.09 23.77
C VAL A 387 21.59 56.30 24.06
N LYS A 388 22.00 57.13 25.02
CA LYS A 388 21.26 58.31 25.46
C LYS A 388 22.01 59.60 25.13
N ALA A 389 21.25 60.63 24.77
CA ALA A 389 21.73 61.98 24.56
C ALA A 389 21.01 62.93 25.53
N LYS A 390 21.73 63.98 25.95
CA LYS A 390 21.20 64.95 26.90
C LYS A 390 20.36 66.00 26.20
N CYS A 391 19.08 66.11 26.55
CA CYS A 391 18.19 67.12 25.99
C CYS A 391 18.46 68.50 26.59
N ARG A 392 18.61 69.53 25.75
CA ARG A 392 18.86 70.93 26.17
C ARG A 392 17.68 71.54 26.92
N SER A 393 16.44 71.21 26.52
CA SER A 393 15.22 71.82 27.06
C SER A 393 14.84 71.29 28.45
N CYS A 394 14.88 69.96 28.65
CA CYS A 394 14.54 69.35 29.94
C CYS A 394 15.76 68.96 30.79
N ASN A 395 16.98 68.99 30.24
CA ASN A 395 18.25 68.64 30.90
C ASN A 395 18.36 67.16 31.34
N TYR A 396 17.55 66.26 30.76
CA TYR A 396 17.55 64.81 31.03
C TYR A 396 18.20 64.00 29.89
N ASP A 397 18.86 62.90 30.25
CA ASP A 397 19.40 61.91 29.32
C ASP A 397 18.28 61.04 28.74
N THR A 398 18.01 61.19 27.45
CA THR A 398 16.93 60.52 26.72
C THR A 398 17.51 59.61 25.66
N SER A 399 16.89 58.45 25.40
CA SER A 399 17.32 57.54 24.32
C SER A 399 17.38 58.30 22.99
N VAL A 400 18.41 58.03 22.18
CA VAL A 400 18.53 58.59 20.82
C VAL A 400 17.29 58.26 19.96
N SER A 401 16.67 57.10 20.17
CA SER A 401 15.42 56.72 19.48
C SER A 401 14.20 57.59 19.83
N LEU A 402 14.29 58.41 20.88
CA LEU A 402 13.30 59.39 21.31
C LEU A 402 13.77 60.84 21.09
N MET A 403 14.89 61.05 20.41
CA MET A 403 15.36 62.38 20.03
C MET A 403 14.71 62.78 18.69
N VAL A 404 14.44 64.08 18.54
CA VAL A 404 13.92 64.68 17.30
C VAL A 404 15.03 65.41 16.55
N THR A 405 15.92 66.05 17.31
CA THR A 405 17.18 66.65 16.86
C THR A 405 18.29 66.21 17.82
N HIS A 406 19.55 66.53 17.54
CA HIS A 406 20.67 66.20 18.45
C HIS A 406 20.53 66.75 19.88
N ASP A 407 19.76 67.83 20.09
CA ASP A 407 19.65 68.51 21.38
C ASP A 407 18.22 68.54 21.95
N THR A 408 17.21 68.07 21.23
CA THR A 408 15.80 68.17 21.64
C THR A 408 15.09 66.81 21.57
N CYS A 409 14.47 66.39 22.68
CA CYS A 409 13.74 65.13 22.77
C CYS A 409 12.25 65.26 22.41
N ALA A 410 11.67 64.16 21.92
CA ALA A 410 10.27 64.06 21.49
C ALA A 410 9.27 64.43 22.59
N ILE A 411 9.60 64.17 23.85
CA ILE A 411 8.74 64.49 24.99
C ILE A 411 8.65 66.00 25.19
N CYS A 412 9.75 66.74 24.98
CA CYS A 412 9.73 68.20 25.05
C CYS A 412 8.96 68.83 23.88
N VAL A 413 8.95 68.18 22.72
CA VAL A 413 8.18 68.65 21.56
C VAL A 413 6.68 68.45 21.77
N GLU A 414 6.28 67.36 22.44
CA GLU A 414 4.87 67.03 22.65
C GLU A 414 4.24 67.72 23.88
N TYR A 415 4.99 67.87 24.99
CA TYR A 415 4.45 68.29 26.30
C TYR A 415 5.15 69.53 26.91
N ASP A 416 5.96 70.25 26.14
CA ASP A 416 6.82 71.35 26.63
C ASP A 416 7.87 70.91 27.68
N ALA A 417 8.83 71.80 27.96
CA ALA A 417 9.98 71.49 28.82
C ALA A 417 9.61 71.21 30.29
N ALA A 418 8.57 71.86 30.83
CA ALA A 418 8.17 71.72 32.23
C ALA A 418 7.52 70.36 32.52
N GLU A 419 6.60 69.92 31.66
CA GLU A 419 5.93 68.64 31.80
C GLU A 419 6.87 67.49 31.43
N ALA A 420 7.72 67.65 30.40
CA ALA A 420 8.74 66.67 30.06
C ALA A 420 9.67 66.36 31.25
N ARG A 421 10.05 67.37 32.05
CA ARG A 421 10.81 67.16 33.30
C ARG A 421 10.04 66.34 34.32
N SER A 422 8.73 66.57 34.47
CA SER A 422 7.87 65.81 35.38
C SER A 422 7.75 64.33 34.95
N ILE A 423 7.56 64.08 33.65
CA ILE A 423 7.47 62.74 33.07
C ILE A 423 8.80 61.98 33.24
N GLN A 424 9.91 62.60 32.86
CA GLN A 424 11.25 61.99 32.96
C GLN A 424 11.67 61.75 34.41
N ARG A 425 11.34 62.65 35.35
CA ARG A 425 11.63 62.46 36.79
C ARG A 425 10.96 61.22 37.37
N LYS A 426 9.76 60.86 36.88
CA LYS A 426 9.03 59.65 37.30
C LYS A 426 9.59 58.37 36.67
N HIS A 427 10.57 58.47 35.78
CA HIS A 427 11.11 57.34 35.04
C HIS A 427 12.62 57.46 34.83
N VAL A 428 13.36 57.28 35.92
CA VAL A 428 14.82 57.26 35.89
C VAL A 428 15.29 55.84 35.55
N THR A 429 16.00 55.68 34.44
CA THR A 429 16.69 54.44 34.07
C THR A 429 18.21 54.66 34.06
N PRO A 430 19.04 53.60 34.11
CA PRO A 430 20.48 53.74 33.98
C PRO A 430 20.88 54.47 32.69
N PRO A 431 22.03 55.17 32.68
CA PRO A 431 22.45 55.99 31.54
C PRO A 431 22.67 55.17 30.25
N THR A 432 22.93 53.87 30.38
CA THR A 432 23.18 52.95 29.28
C THR A 432 22.01 52.02 28.99
N GLN A 433 20.83 52.24 29.59
CA GLN A 433 19.70 51.33 29.43
C GLN A 433 18.33 52.01 29.34
N SER A 434 17.45 51.42 28.52
CA SER A 434 16.05 51.83 28.37
C SER A 434 15.13 50.62 28.17
N TYR A 435 13.83 50.82 28.42
CA TYR A 435 12.81 49.88 27.97
C TYR A 435 12.54 50.10 26.49
N VAL A 436 12.55 49.04 25.70
CA VAL A 436 12.42 49.11 24.24
C VAL A 436 11.20 48.31 23.80
N VAL A 437 10.48 48.84 22.81
CA VAL A 437 9.35 48.16 22.16
C VAL A 437 9.43 48.33 20.65
N GLU A 438 8.75 47.46 19.91
CA GLU A 438 8.63 47.53 18.46
C GLU A 438 7.42 48.39 18.06
N CYS A 439 7.59 49.32 17.13
CA CYS A 439 6.49 50.14 16.62
C CYS A 439 5.56 49.32 15.72
N SER A 440 4.26 49.32 16.02
CA SER A 440 3.23 48.65 15.22
C SER A 440 3.08 49.12 13.76
N ALA A 441 3.61 50.30 13.41
CA ALA A 441 3.51 50.88 12.06
C ALA A 441 4.79 50.68 11.24
N CYS A 442 5.96 51.02 11.77
CA CYS A 442 7.23 50.97 11.06
C CYS A 442 8.14 49.80 11.46
N GLN A 443 7.74 48.97 12.44
CA GLN A 443 8.52 47.84 12.97
C GLN A 443 9.91 48.24 13.54
N CYS A 444 10.13 49.53 13.85
CA CYS A 444 11.36 49.96 14.49
C CYS A 444 11.31 49.80 16.00
N LEU A 445 12.45 49.45 16.57
CA LEU A 445 12.67 49.37 18.00
C LEU A 445 12.97 50.76 18.57
N TYR A 446 12.17 51.22 19.52
CA TYR A 446 12.34 52.54 20.14
C TYR A 446 12.14 52.47 21.65
N ALA A 447 12.78 53.39 22.37
CA ALA A 447 12.67 53.47 23.81
C ALA A 447 11.30 54.00 24.25
N VAL A 448 10.82 53.52 25.39
CA VAL A 448 9.57 53.96 26.00
C VAL A 448 9.86 54.48 27.40
N VAL A 449 9.37 55.68 27.67
CA VAL A 449 9.34 56.26 29.01
C VAL A 449 8.04 55.82 29.69
N GLN A 450 8.12 55.36 30.94
CA GLN A 450 6.98 54.83 31.71
C GLN A 450 6.25 53.68 31.01
N PRO A 451 6.90 52.51 30.79
CA PRO A 451 6.32 51.38 30.05
C PRO A 451 5.01 50.84 30.67
N HIS A 452 4.76 51.08 31.95
CA HIS A 452 3.52 50.70 32.64
C HIS A 452 2.28 51.50 32.18
N LEU A 453 2.48 52.66 31.55
CA LEU A 453 1.40 53.46 30.96
C LEU A 453 1.09 53.05 29.50
N LEU A 454 1.96 52.25 28.87
CA LEU A 454 1.79 51.81 27.49
C LEU A 454 0.80 50.63 27.41
N ASN A 455 -0.48 50.96 27.37
CA ASN A 455 -1.61 50.01 27.31
C ASN A 455 -2.22 49.84 25.91
N ILE A 456 -1.65 50.49 24.89
CA ILE A 456 -2.09 50.42 23.49
C ILE A 456 -0.94 49.98 22.59
N ALA A 457 -1.25 49.65 21.33
CA ALA A 457 -0.25 49.29 20.34
C ALA A 457 0.83 50.39 20.23
N PRO A 458 2.12 50.07 20.48
CA PRO A 458 3.20 51.04 20.46
C PRO A 458 3.34 51.73 19.09
N LYS A 459 3.54 53.05 19.14
CA LYS A 459 3.86 53.89 17.98
C LYS A 459 4.97 54.84 18.36
N CYS A 460 6.06 54.87 17.57
CA CYS A 460 7.16 55.80 17.75
C CYS A 460 6.71 57.24 17.47
N PHE A 461 7.49 58.23 17.91
CA PHE A 461 7.19 59.66 17.75
C PHE A 461 6.88 60.04 16.29
N TYR A 462 7.74 59.65 15.35
CA TYR A 462 7.55 59.94 13.92
C TYR A 462 6.25 59.33 13.36
N CYS A 463 5.93 58.09 13.75
CA CYS A 463 4.67 57.46 13.35
C CYS A 463 3.43 58.02 14.07
N ARG A 464 3.58 58.82 15.13
CA ARG A 464 2.48 59.56 15.77
C ARG A 464 2.20 60.89 15.08
N LEU A 465 3.21 61.57 14.56
CA LEU A 465 3.08 62.90 13.96
C LEU A 465 2.49 62.97 12.53
N TRP A 466 2.29 61.83 11.84
CA TRP A 466 1.52 61.71 10.58
C TRP A 466 1.60 62.89 9.60
N VAL A 467 2.77 63.25 9.09
CA VAL A 467 2.84 64.23 7.98
C VAL A 467 2.65 63.49 6.66
N LYS A 468 1.49 63.62 5.96
CA LYS A 468 1.38 63.27 4.53
C LYS A 468 2.00 64.44 3.71
N PRO A 469 2.77 64.20 2.62
CA PRO A 469 2.96 62.95 1.89
C PRO A 469 4.24 62.17 2.29
N ARG A 470 4.57 62.21 3.60
CA ARG A 470 5.53 61.41 4.40
C ARG A 470 7.03 61.57 4.10
N PRO A 471 7.84 61.29 5.12
CA PRO A 471 8.57 60.05 4.98
C PRO A 471 8.28 59.11 6.15
N VAL A 472 8.45 57.83 5.87
CA VAL A 472 8.67 56.77 6.84
C VAL A 472 9.57 57.30 7.96
N ALA A 473 9.31 56.94 9.23
CA ALA A 473 10.19 57.30 10.34
C ALA A 473 11.64 57.10 9.88
N PRO A 474 12.56 58.06 10.10
CA PRO A 474 13.94 57.87 9.66
C PRO A 474 14.48 56.62 10.37
N THR A 475 14.81 55.57 9.61
CA THR A 475 15.24 54.29 10.17
C THR A 475 16.66 53.94 9.78
N VAL A 476 17.40 53.39 10.73
CA VAL A 476 18.66 52.69 10.47
C VAL A 476 18.46 51.22 10.75
N LYS A 477 18.91 50.36 9.82
CA LYS A 477 18.82 48.91 9.93
C LYS A 477 20.18 48.32 10.30
N CYS A 478 20.21 47.52 11.36
CA CYS A 478 21.40 46.76 11.71
C CYS A 478 21.67 45.68 10.64
N VAL A 479 22.89 45.61 10.12
CA VAL A 479 23.29 44.61 9.12
C VAL A 479 23.41 43.19 9.69
N GLN A 480 23.61 43.06 11.01
CA GLN A 480 23.77 41.76 11.68
C GLN A 480 22.44 41.16 12.12
N CYS A 481 21.66 41.89 12.92
CA CYS A 481 20.40 41.39 13.47
C CYS A 481 19.16 41.84 12.70
N LEU A 482 19.31 42.66 11.65
CA LEU A 482 18.21 43.16 10.80
C LEU A 482 17.16 44.03 11.52
N ASN A 483 17.31 44.28 12.82
CA ASN A 483 16.48 45.21 13.59
C ASN A 483 16.60 46.63 13.03
N GLN A 484 15.49 47.35 13.05
CA GLN A 484 15.41 48.74 12.63
C GLN A 484 15.24 49.64 13.84
N TYR A 485 15.88 50.81 13.84
CA TYR A 485 15.80 51.80 14.92
C TYR A 485 15.47 53.18 14.35
N PRO A 486 14.68 54.02 15.03
CA PRO A 486 14.54 55.42 14.64
C PRO A 486 15.86 56.17 14.81
N ASP A 487 16.26 56.92 13.79
CA ASP A 487 17.47 57.75 13.78
C ASP A 487 17.08 59.22 13.55
N PRO A 488 17.32 60.15 14.50
CA PRO A 488 16.91 61.54 14.37
C PRO A 488 17.57 62.36 13.25
N VAL A 489 18.55 61.80 12.51
CA VAL A 489 19.51 62.49 11.63
C VAL A 489 20.53 63.29 12.41
#